data_AF-A0A386UU51-F1
#
_entry.id   AF-A0A386UU51-F1
#
_cell.length_a   1.000
_cell.length_b   1.000
_cell.length_c   1.000
_cell.angle_alpha   90.00
_cell.angle_beta   90.00
_cell.angle_gamma   90.00
#
_symmetry.space_group_name_H-M   'P 1'
#
loop_
_entity.id
_entity.type
_entity.pdbx_description
1 polymer ?
#
loop_
_entity_poly.entity_id
_entity_poly.type
_entity_poly.pdbx_seq_one_letter_code
_entity_poly.pdbx_strand_id
1 'polypeptide(L)' 'MTTYEVREDPDDLPIICATLAEAERRGRRRAASLGIEILIYEMHPERGERFIGTI' A
#
# COMPACT_ATOMS: atom_id res chain seq x y z
N MET A 1 3.63 -13.95 -8.36
CA MET A 1 2.45 -13.07 -8.51
C MET A 1 2.74 -11.80 -7.73
N THR A 2 2.52 -10.63 -8.32
CA THR A 2 2.73 -9.35 -7.66
C THR A 2 1.63 -9.10 -6.62
N THR A 3 1.98 -8.64 -5.44
CA THR A 3 1.04 -8.16 -4.41
C THR A 3 1.27 -6.69 -4.15
N TYR A 4 0.36 -6.06 -3.40
CA TYR A 4 0.45 -4.65 -3.05
C TYR A 4 0.38 -4.49 -1.55
N GLU A 5 1.03 -3.48 -1.02
CA GLU A 5 1.04 -3.19 0.41
C GLU A 5 0.57 -1.78 0.64
N VAL A 6 -0.24 -1.62 1.68
CA VAL A 6 -0.70 -0.32 2.18
C VAL A 6 -0.05 -0.11 3.55
N ARG A 7 0.69 0.99 3.72
CA ARG A 7 1.40 1.34 4.96
C ARG A 7 1.12 2.80 5.35
N GLU A 8 1.10 3.10 6.64
CA GLU A 8 0.96 4.48 7.16
C GLU A 8 2.33 5.12 7.26
N ASP A 9 3.26 4.42 7.91
CA ASP A 9 4.69 4.71 7.91
C ASP A 9 5.47 3.64 7.11
N PRO A 10 6.63 3.95 6.51
CA PRO A 10 7.46 2.95 5.81
C PRO A 10 7.81 1.72 6.66
N ASP A 11 7.97 1.89 7.98
CA ASP A 11 8.38 0.85 8.93
C ASP A 11 7.20 0.08 9.54
N ASP A 12 5.96 0.45 9.22
CA ASP A 12 4.76 -0.21 9.74
C ASP A 12 4.49 -1.58 9.11
N LEU A 13 3.76 -2.42 9.86
CA LEU A 13 3.25 -3.68 9.33
C LEU A 13 2.29 -3.44 8.16
N PRO A 14 2.55 -4.04 6.98
CA PRO A 14 1.77 -3.75 5.79
C PRO A 14 0.42 -4.46 5.79
N ILE A 15 -0.57 -3.81 5.17
CA ILE A 15 -1.82 -4.47 4.76
C ILE A 15 -1.62 -5.01 3.34
N ILE A 16 -1.49 -6.33 3.23
CA ILE A 16 -1.31 -7.03 1.96
C ILE A 16 -2.61 -7.04 1.15
N CYS A 17 -2.53 -6.66 -0.11
CA CYS A 17 -3.61 -6.57 -1.08
C CYS A 17 -3.23 -7.37 -2.33
N ALA A 18 -4.22 -8.04 -2.95
CA ALA A 18 -3.95 -8.86 -4.13
C ALA A 18 -3.83 -8.03 -5.42
N THR A 19 -4.41 -6.83 -5.44
CA THR A 19 -4.44 -5.94 -6.61
C THR A 19 -4.22 -4.49 -6.21
N LEU A 20 -3.74 -3.67 -7.15
CA LEU A 20 -3.57 -2.23 -6.94
C LEU A 20 -4.91 -1.57 -6.59
N ALA A 21 -5.98 -1.90 -7.31
CA ALA A 21 -7.31 -1.35 -7.04
C ALA A 21 -7.81 -1.64 -5.61
N GLU A 22 -7.48 -2.82 -5.07
CA GLU A 22 -7.77 -3.13 -3.67
C GLU A 22 -6.94 -2.26 -2.71
N ALA A 23 -5.63 -2.15 -2.96
CA ALA A 23 -4.73 -1.33 -2.18
C ALA A 23 -5.19 0.13 -2.15
N GLU A 24 -5.53 0.70 -3.30
CA GLU A 24 -6.03 2.07 -3.39
C GLU A 24 -7.36 2.27 -2.64
N ARG A 25 -8.29 1.33 -2.76
CA ARG A 25 -9.58 1.40 -2.06
C ARG A 25 -9.39 1.38 -0.54
N ARG A 26 -8.49 0.54 -0.04
CA ARG A 26 -8.15 0.47 1.39
C ARG A 26 -7.37 1.72 1.82
N GLY A 27 -6.43 2.18 1.01
CA GLY A 27 -5.65 3.41 1.23
C GLY A 27 -6.55 4.62 1.40
N ARG A 28 -7.46 4.89 0.44
CA ARG A 28 -8.43 6.00 0.54
C ARG A 28 -9.27 5.95 1.81
N ARG A 29 -9.70 4.75 2.22
CA ARG A 29 -10.47 4.58 3.46
C ARG A 29 -9.64 4.91 4.70
N ARG A 30 -8.37 4.49 4.75
CA ARG A 30 -7.48 4.80 5.87
C ARG A 30 -7.10 6.28 5.90
N ALA A 31 -6.73 6.85 4.75
CA ALA A 31 -6.43 8.26 4.61
C ALA A 31 -7.59 9.13 5.13
N ALA A 32 -8.82 8.81 4.73
CA ALA A 32 -10.02 9.50 5.22
C ALA A 32 -10.29 9.29 6.72
N SER A 33 -9.92 8.14 7.29
CA SER A 33 -10.15 7.83 8.70
C SER A 33 -9.10 8.43 9.64
N LEU A 34 -7.87 8.58 9.17
CA LEU A 34 -6.71 8.97 9.97
C LEU A 34 -6.25 10.40 9.68
N GLY A 35 -6.63 10.96 8.53
CA GLY A 35 -6.22 12.29 8.09
C GLY A 35 -4.73 12.37 7.71
N ILE A 36 -4.13 11.24 7.31
CA ILE A 36 -2.73 11.13 6.90
C ILE A 36 -2.63 10.57 5.48
N GLU A 37 -1.51 10.84 4.82
CA GLU A 37 -1.17 10.17 3.56
C GLU A 37 -0.86 8.69 3.81
N ILE A 38 -1.26 7.86 2.86
CA ILE A 38 -1.06 6.41 2.93
C ILE A 38 -0.13 5.97 1.81
N LEU A 39 0.90 5.22 2.16
CA LEU A 39 1.91 4.72 1.23
C LEU A 39 1.41 3.44 0.54
N ILE A 40 1.63 3.34 -0.77
CA ILE A 40 1.36 2.13 -1.55
C ILE A 40 2.66 1.61 -2.14
N TYR A 41 2.93 0.33 -1.89
CA TYR A 41 4.03 -0.41 -2.48
C TYR A 41 3.52 -1.55 -3.34
N GLU A 42 4.26 -1.84 -4.40
CA GLU A 42 4.14 -3.04 -5.22
C GLU A 42 5.24 -4.01 -4.82
N MET A 43 4.86 -5.25 -4.53
CA MET A 43 5.76 -6.30 -4.06
C MET A 43 5.87 -7.37 -5.12
N HIS A 44 7.06 -7.48 -5.71
CA HIS A 44 7.36 -8.53 -6.67
C HIS A 44 8.38 -9.51 -6.06
N PRO A 45 8.13 -10.83 -6.08
CA PRO A 45 8.96 -11.81 -5.37
C PRO A 45 10.44 -11.81 -5.81
N GLU A 46 10.72 -11.45 -7.06
CA GLU A 46 12.07 -11.44 -7.62
C GLU A 46 12.71 -10.05 -7.70
N ARG A 47 11.91 -8.98 -7.64
CA ARG A 47 12.40 -7.59 -7.82
C ARG A 47 12.37 -6.78 -6.53
N GLY A 48 11.76 -7.33 -5.48
CA GLY A 48 11.57 -6.65 -4.21
C GLY A 48 10.39 -5.67 -4.25
N GLU A 49 10.47 -4.68 -3.37
CA GLU A 49 9.47 -3.63 -3.25
C GLU A 49 9.70 -2.49 -4.25
N ARG A 50 8.60 -1.92 -4.73
CA ARG A 50 8.59 -0.71 -5.54
C ARG A 50 7.55 0.24 -4.97
N PHE A 51 7.98 1.42 -4.55
CA PHE A 51 7.06 2.48 -4.15
C PHE A 51 6.23 2.94 -5.36
N ILE A 52 4.91 2.97 -5.19
CA ILE A 52 3.96 3.33 -6.25
C ILE A 52 3.47 4.77 -6.10
N GLY A 53 3.28 5.22 -4.85
CA GLY A 53 2.82 6.57 -4.57
C GLY A 53 2.09 6.66 -3.22
N THR A 54 1.56 7.84 -2.96
CA THR A 54 0.72 8.12 -1.80
C THR A 54 -0.74 8.35 -2.21
N ILE A 55 -1.66 8.11 -1.27
CA ILE A 55 -3.09 8.41 -1.34
C ILE A 55 -3.50 9.28 -0.16
#